data_AF-A0A3D2CLZ6-F1
#
_entry.id   AF-A0A3D2CLZ6-F1
#
_cell.length_a   1.000
_cell.length_b   1.000
_cell.length_c   1.000
_cell.angle_alpha   90.00
_cell.angle_beta   90.00
_cell.angle_gamma   90.00
#
_symmetry.space_group_name_H-M   'P 1'
#
loop_
_entity.id
_entity.type
_entity.pdbx_description
1 polymer ?
#
loop_
_entity_poly.entity_id
_entity_poly.type
_entity_poly.pdbx_seq_one_letter_code
_entity_poly.pdbx_strand_id
1 'polypeptide(L)'
;MKIKILTVFFLALFLLLQVPFSSVAIEKVATIEELVKLTKEAEWCGTSFWGAGAFHLFLLARNNPDAPELKWAKEEGLMTETFEEKSAKELYGINLHTGNMVALGTAYENMPAAAFPKEVTVESLKKLYLQYFAYDLHGIFTCPVEGEHDMEKCFSTSFLTDSEGRLYSTPNAYEDTSFTEKGSEEDFWSSARITEQTENRIQMTLYGVNPEENFWTVEFRKTVDGWRISGGTYFPPAVIPTPPETGDNTPIFLTLTALSVLGICALAVTVGKRKRRR
;
A
#
# COMPACT_ATOMS: atom_id res chain seq x y z
N MET A 1 38.71 -40.50 -25.42
CA MET A 1 37.99 -39.74 -24.36
C MET A 1 37.39 -38.41 -24.89
N LYS A 2 36.86 -38.36 -26.12
CA LYS A 2 36.32 -37.13 -26.75
C LYS A 2 34.78 -37.14 -26.92
N ILE A 3 34.15 -38.32 -26.85
CA ILE A 3 32.71 -38.47 -27.10
C ILE A 3 31.86 -38.05 -25.89
N LYS A 4 32.34 -38.26 -24.65
CA LYS A 4 31.57 -37.96 -23.42
C LYS A 4 31.31 -36.47 -23.15
N ILE A 5 32.14 -35.57 -23.67
CA ILE A 5 32.00 -34.12 -23.43
C ILE A 5 30.92 -33.52 -24.36
N LEU A 6 30.81 -34.05 -25.58
CA LEU A 6 29.81 -33.59 -26.54
C LEU A 6 28.39 -33.98 -26.11
N THR A 7 28.23 -35.16 -25.50
CA THR A 7 26.94 -35.63 -24.99
C THR A 7 26.47 -34.80 -23.80
N VAL A 8 27.36 -34.40 -22.89
CA VAL A 8 27.01 -33.55 -21.73
C VAL A 8 26.66 -32.14 -22.19
N PHE A 9 27.34 -31.61 -23.21
CA PHE A 9 27.04 -30.29 -23.75
C PHE A 9 25.68 -30.25 -24.45
N PHE A 10 25.36 -31.29 -25.24
CA PHE A 10 24.03 -31.42 -25.84
C PHE A 10 22.93 -31.67 -24.81
N LEU A 11 23.19 -32.45 -23.75
CA LEU A 11 22.21 -32.66 -22.68
C LEU A 11 21.92 -31.37 -21.89
N ALA A 12 22.94 -30.56 -21.62
CA ALA A 12 22.79 -29.27 -20.95
C ALA A 12 22.06 -28.25 -21.85
N LEU A 13 22.34 -28.26 -23.16
CA LEU A 13 21.63 -27.41 -24.13
C LEU A 13 20.17 -27.84 -24.30
N PHE A 14 19.89 -29.15 -24.27
CA PHE A 14 18.54 -29.70 -24.34
C PHE A 14 17.74 -29.43 -23.07
N LEU A 15 18.38 -29.45 -21.89
CA LEU A 15 17.78 -29.04 -20.61
C LEU A 15 17.52 -27.53 -20.54
N LEU A 16 18.38 -26.70 -21.16
CA LEU A 16 18.16 -25.24 -21.28
C LEU A 16 17.05 -24.90 -22.29
N LEU A 17 16.85 -25.73 -23.32
CA LEU A 17 15.73 -25.61 -24.28
C LEU A 17 14.40 -26.21 -23.75
N GLN A 18 14.46 -26.96 -22.65
CA GLN A 18 13.29 -27.49 -21.94
C GLN A 18 12.87 -26.63 -20.75
N VAL A 19 13.48 -25.45 -20.55
CA VAL A 19 12.81 -24.42 -19.77
C VAL A 19 11.50 -24.18 -20.52
N PRO A 20 10.32 -24.49 -19.93
CA PRO A 20 9.08 -24.18 -20.59
C PRO A 20 9.21 -22.71 -20.99
N PHE A 21 8.88 -22.40 -22.25
CA PHE A 21 8.46 -21.06 -22.60
C PHE A 21 7.39 -20.75 -21.56
N SER A 22 7.79 -20.11 -20.44
CA SER A 22 6.89 -19.51 -19.51
C SER A 22 6.06 -18.66 -20.44
N SER A 23 4.80 -19.06 -20.62
CA SER A 23 3.83 -18.30 -21.36
C SER A 23 4.14 -16.87 -21.01
N VAL A 24 4.55 -16.07 -22.00
CA VAL A 24 4.59 -14.62 -21.82
C VAL A 24 3.23 -14.33 -21.24
N ALA A 25 3.19 -14.10 -19.93
CA ALA A 25 1.94 -13.91 -19.24
C ALA A 25 1.41 -12.68 -19.92
N ILE A 26 0.37 -12.86 -20.75
CA ILE A 26 -0.26 -11.73 -21.42
C ILE A 26 -0.64 -10.84 -20.26
N GLU A 27 0.09 -9.74 -20.16
CA GLU A 27 0.05 -8.94 -18.96
C GLU A 27 -1.37 -8.41 -18.86
N LYS A 28 -2.09 -8.88 -17.84
CA LYS A 28 -3.52 -8.58 -17.73
C LYS A 28 -3.63 -7.09 -17.47
N VAL A 29 -4.05 -6.36 -18.49
CA VAL A 29 -4.43 -4.95 -18.37
C VAL A 29 -5.54 -4.87 -17.33
N ALA A 30 -5.38 -4.00 -16.32
CA ALA A 30 -6.40 -3.82 -15.29
C ALA A 30 -7.72 -3.40 -15.93
N THR A 31 -8.81 -4.06 -15.54
CA THR A 31 -10.14 -3.67 -15.99
C THR A 31 -10.65 -2.49 -15.16
N ILE A 32 -11.62 -1.75 -15.70
CA ILE A 32 -12.19 -0.60 -14.98
C ILE A 32 -12.90 -1.03 -13.70
N GLU A 33 -13.54 -2.20 -13.71
CA GLU A 33 -14.21 -2.78 -12.55
C GLU A 33 -13.21 -3.12 -11.43
N GLU A 34 -12.02 -3.63 -11.80
CA GLU A 34 -10.94 -3.90 -10.85
C GLU A 34 -10.43 -2.60 -10.20
N LEU A 35 -10.26 -1.53 -10.99
CA LEU A 35 -9.82 -0.22 -10.50
C LEU A 35 -10.87 0.47 -9.62
N VAL A 36 -12.15 0.38 -10.00
CA VAL A 36 -13.27 0.90 -9.18
C VAL A 36 -13.36 0.16 -7.87
N LYS A 37 -13.26 -1.18 -7.88
CA LYS A 37 -13.24 -1.98 -6.65
C LYS A 37 -12.08 -1.58 -5.74
N LEU A 38 -10.87 -1.48 -6.29
CA LEU A 38 -9.69 -1.06 -5.54
C LEU A 38 -9.88 0.33 -4.92
N THR A 39 -10.49 1.26 -5.66
CA THR A 39 -10.79 2.63 -5.20
C THR A 39 -11.80 2.63 -4.04
N LYS A 40 -12.88 1.86 -4.14
CA LYS A 40 -13.89 1.73 -3.07
C LYS A 40 -13.31 1.18 -1.79
N GLU A 41 -12.58 0.08 -1.88
CA GLU A 41 -11.95 -0.53 -0.70
C GLU A 41 -10.86 0.36 -0.12
N ALA A 42 -10.13 1.11 -0.96
CA ALA A 42 -9.19 2.11 -0.50
C ALA A 42 -9.85 3.29 0.23
N GLU A 43 -11.08 3.67 -0.15
CA GLU A 43 -11.87 4.66 0.59
C GLU A 43 -12.24 4.14 1.98
N TRP A 44 -12.75 2.91 2.10
CA TRP A 44 -13.03 2.28 3.40
C TRP A 44 -11.77 2.15 4.27
N CYS A 45 -10.68 1.71 3.65
CA CYS A 45 -9.37 1.63 4.29
C CYS A 45 -8.89 3.01 4.75
N GLY A 46 -9.02 4.03 3.92
CA GLY A 46 -8.68 5.42 4.23
C GLY A 46 -9.50 5.93 5.41
N THR A 47 -10.82 5.86 5.35
CA THR A 47 -11.73 6.31 6.43
C THR A 47 -11.48 5.60 7.75
N SER A 48 -11.13 4.32 7.70
CA SER A 48 -10.72 3.50 8.84
C SER A 48 -9.38 3.90 9.47
N PHE A 49 -8.64 4.86 8.90
CA PHE A 49 -7.37 5.37 9.46
C PHE A 49 -7.33 6.90 9.56
N TRP A 50 -7.88 7.62 8.58
CA TRP A 50 -7.85 9.08 8.45
C TRP A 50 -8.99 9.76 9.19
N GLY A 51 -10.18 9.14 9.16
CA GLY A 51 -11.40 9.76 9.67
C GLY A 51 -11.49 9.72 11.19
N ALA A 52 -11.70 8.54 11.76
CA ALA A 52 -11.72 8.37 13.22
C ALA A 52 -11.30 6.96 13.66
N GLY A 53 -10.63 6.21 12.78
CA GLY A 53 -10.11 4.89 13.11
C GLY A 53 -11.18 3.88 13.55
N ALA A 54 -10.84 3.08 14.55
CA ALA A 54 -11.78 2.23 15.27
C ALA A 54 -13.04 2.99 15.72
N PHE A 55 -12.92 4.26 16.14
CA PHE A 55 -14.05 5.07 16.60
C PHE A 55 -15.09 5.27 15.48
N HIS A 56 -14.64 5.51 14.24
CA HIS A 56 -15.53 5.57 13.06
C HIS A 56 -16.28 4.25 12.89
N LEU A 57 -15.56 3.13 12.91
CA LEU A 57 -16.15 1.79 12.71
C LEU A 57 -17.21 1.46 13.76
N PHE A 58 -17.02 1.89 15.02
CA PHE A 58 -18.04 1.72 16.05
C PHE A 58 -19.27 2.60 15.83
N LEU A 59 -19.08 3.86 15.43
CA LEU A 59 -20.21 4.74 15.08
C LEU A 59 -20.98 4.19 13.88
N LEU A 60 -20.26 3.69 12.87
CA LEU A 60 -20.85 3.05 11.70
C LEU A 60 -21.63 1.80 12.10
N ALA A 61 -21.07 0.93 12.93
CA ALA A 61 -21.76 -0.26 13.44
C ALA A 61 -23.06 0.07 14.17
N ARG A 62 -23.10 1.18 14.90
CA ARG A 62 -24.29 1.63 15.64
C ARG A 62 -25.34 2.25 14.74
N ASN A 63 -24.92 3.09 13.81
CA ASN A 63 -25.83 3.94 13.03
C ASN A 63 -26.25 3.30 11.69
N ASN A 64 -25.39 2.45 11.12
CA ASN A 64 -25.61 1.75 9.84
C ASN A 64 -24.94 0.35 9.85
N PRO A 65 -25.50 -0.62 10.60
CA PRO A 65 -24.89 -1.93 10.83
C PRO A 65 -24.74 -2.80 9.56
N ASP A 66 -25.48 -2.47 8.49
CA ASP A 66 -25.47 -3.21 7.23
C ASP A 66 -24.56 -2.56 6.17
N ALA A 67 -23.80 -1.52 6.54
CA ALA A 67 -22.87 -0.85 5.64
C ALA A 67 -21.83 -1.84 5.08
N PRO A 68 -21.54 -1.82 3.76
CA PRO A 68 -20.56 -2.73 3.15
C PRO A 68 -19.14 -2.53 3.73
N GLU A 69 -18.78 -1.30 4.09
CA GLU A 69 -17.54 -0.96 4.81
C GLU A 69 -17.40 -1.73 6.13
N LEU A 70 -18.50 -1.93 6.86
CA LEU A 70 -18.46 -2.65 8.13
C LEU A 70 -18.18 -4.15 7.93
N LYS A 71 -18.71 -4.73 6.85
CA LYS A 71 -18.41 -6.11 6.49
C LYS A 71 -16.93 -6.26 6.12
N TRP A 72 -16.41 -5.35 5.29
CA TRP A 72 -14.99 -5.30 4.93
C TRP A 72 -14.10 -5.15 6.19
N ALA A 73 -14.41 -4.22 7.09
CA ALA A 73 -13.61 -3.99 8.30
C ALA A 73 -13.59 -5.20 9.25
N LYS A 74 -14.67 -5.99 9.29
CA LYS A 74 -14.71 -7.26 10.04
C LYS A 74 -13.85 -8.34 9.39
N GLU A 75 -13.88 -8.44 8.06
CA GLU A 75 -13.06 -9.40 7.30
C GLU A 75 -11.56 -9.09 7.44
N GLU A 76 -11.19 -7.81 7.49
CA GLU A 76 -9.82 -7.33 7.74
C GLU A 76 -9.40 -7.34 9.23
N GLY A 77 -10.31 -7.75 10.13
CA GLY A 77 -10.00 -7.86 11.57
C GLY A 77 -9.76 -6.52 12.27
N LEU A 78 -10.39 -5.43 11.80
CA LEU A 78 -10.27 -4.10 12.39
C LEU A 78 -11.31 -3.80 13.48
N MET A 79 -12.27 -4.71 13.67
CA MET A 79 -13.38 -4.54 14.61
C MET A 79 -13.27 -5.48 15.81
N THR A 80 -13.55 -4.96 17.00
CA THR A 80 -13.78 -5.79 18.19
C THR A 80 -15.27 -6.12 18.31
N GLU A 81 -15.57 -7.19 19.05
CA GLU A 81 -16.96 -7.53 19.40
C GLU A 81 -17.56 -6.53 20.40
N THR A 82 -16.72 -5.89 21.23
CA THR A 82 -17.12 -4.96 22.29
C THR A 82 -16.43 -3.61 22.14
N PHE A 83 -17.21 -2.53 22.25
CA PHE A 83 -16.67 -1.17 22.27
C PHE A 83 -15.85 -0.94 23.54
N GLU A 84 -14.54 -0.76 23.38
CA GLU A 84 -13.62 -0.42 24.46
C GLU A 84 -13.11 1.01 24.24
N GLU A 85 -13.41 1.89 25.19
CA GLU A 85 -13.03 3.30 25.15
C GLU A 85 -12.06 3.63 26.29
N LYS A 86 -11.11 4.54 26.01
CA LYS A 86 -10.19 5.11 27.00
C LYS A 86 -10.10 6.62 26.80
N SER A 87 -9.76 7.37 27.85
CA SER A 87 -9.46 8.79 27.71
C SER A 87 -8.11 8.97 27.00
N ALA A 88 -8.05 9.85 26.00
CA ALA A 88 -6.80 10.09 25.27
C ALA A 88 -5.68 10.69 26.14
N LYS A 89 -5.97 11.23 27.34
CA LYS A 89 -4.93 11.62 28.32
C LYS A 89 -4.10 10.44 28.83
N GLU A 90 -4.62 9.22 28.72
CA GLU A 90 -3.95 7.98 29.14
C GLU A 90 -3.14 7.35 28.00
N LEU A 91 -3.08 8.03 26.85
CA LEU A 91 -2.48 7.54 25.62
C LEU A 91 -1.28 8.41 25.21
N TYR A 92 -0.49 7.85 24.31
CA TYR A 92 0.73 8.43 23.76
C TYR A 92 0.64 8.46 22.24
N GLY A 93 1.25 9.47 21.63
CA GLY A 93 1.53 9.46 20.20
C GLY A 93 2.73 8.55 19.92
N ILE A 94 2.81 7.98 18.72
CA ILE A 94 3.99 7.25 18.25
C ILE A 94 4.77 8.14 17.30
N ASN A 95 6.00 8.48 17.66
CA ASN A 95 6.88 9.28 16.84
C ASN A 95 7.25 8.53 15.54
N LEU A 96 6.99 9.13 14.38
CA LEU A 96 7.16 8.48 13.08
C LEU A 96 8.63 8.31 12.65
N HIS A 97 9.57 9.02 13.28
CA HIS A 97 11.00 8.87 13.01
C HIS A 97 11.68 7.84 13.92
N THR A 98 11.29 7.83 15.20
CA THR A 98 11.99 7.05 16.23
C THR A 98 11.21 5.84 16.72
N GLY A 99 9.89 5.80 16.50
CA GLY A 99 8.99 4.80 17.08
C GLY A 99 8.72 5.00 18.57
N ASN A 100 9.29 6.02 19.20
CA ASN A 100 9.13 6.26 20.63
C ASN A 100 7.74 6.83 20.95
N MET A 101 7.25 6.50 22.14
CA MET A 101 6.03 7.11 22.70
C MET A 101 6.29 8.57 23.06
N VAL A 102 5.35 9.44 22.69
CA VAL A 102 5.38 10.88 22.96
C VAL A 102 4.14 11.26 23.76
N ALA A 103 4.34 12.04 24.82
CA ALA A 103 3.23 12.58 25.60
C ALA A 103 2.36 13.49 24.71
N LEU A 104 1.05 13.28 24.78
CA LEU A 104 0.11 14.11 24.05
C LEU A 104 -0.05 15.46 24.74
N GLY A 105 -0.19 16.53 23.95
CA GLY A 105 -0.52 17.85 24.46
C GLY A 105 -1.95 17.93 25.01
N THR A 106 -2.27 19.03 25.68
CA THR A 106 -3.59 19.28 26.30
C THR A 106 -4.76 19.26 25.33
N ALA A 107 -4.51 19.40 24.02
CA ALA A 107 -5.53 19.31 22.97
C ALA A 107 -6.30 17.96 22.96
N TYR A 108 -5.67 16.88 23.45
CA TYR A 108 -6.27 15.54 23.46
C TYR A 108 -6.88 15.15 24.82
N GLU A 109 -6.70 15.95 25.87
CA GLU A 109 -6.97 15.54 27.26
C GLU A 109 -8.42 15.09 27.51
N ASN A 110 -9.37 15.69 26.79
CA ASN A 110 -10.80 15.41 26.92
C ASN A 110 -11.38 14.57 25.76
N MET A 111 -10.55 14.04 24.87
CA MET A 111 -11.03 13.22 23.75
C MET A 111 -11.20 11.76 24.18
N PRO A 112 -12.35 11.12 23.88
CA PRO A 112 -12.46 9.67 23.98
C PRO A 112 -11.64 9.02 22.87
N ALA A 113 -11.15 7.81 23.09
CA ALA A 113 -10.44 7.04 22.08
C ALA A 113 -10.93 5.59 22.11
N ALA A 114 -11.26 5.07 20.93
CA ALA A 114 -11.74 3.70 20.77
C ALA A 114 -10.56 2.76 20.49
N ALA A 115 -10.55 1.60 21.13
CA ALA A 115 -9.51 0.60 20.94
C ALA A 115 -9.69 -0.16 19.62
N PHE A 116 -8.59 -0.43 18.94
CA PHE A 116 -8.53 -1.52 17.97
C PHE A 116 -8.52 -2.89 18.68
N PRO A 117 -8.78 -3.99 17.94
CA PRO A 117 -8.49 -5.34 18.40
C PRO A 117 -7.05 -5.50 18.88
N LYS A 118 -6.82 -6.37 19.85
CA LYS A 118 -5.52 -6.51 20.52
C LYS A 118 -4.42 -7.03 19.59
N GLU A 119 -4.82 -7.72 18.54
CA GLU A 119 -3.97 -8.31 17.52
C GLU A 119 -3.50 -7.28 16.47
N VAL A 120 -4.14 -6.11 16.42
CA VAL A 120 -3.82 -5.05 15.47
C VAL A 120 -2.59 -4.28 15.95
N THR A 121 -1.56 -4.20 15.10
CA THR A 121 -0.32 -3.47 15.34
C THR A 121 -0.10 -2.41 14.28
N VAL A 122 0.85 -1.49 14.49
CA VAL A 122 1.20 -0.47 13.49
C VAL A 122 1.66 -1.14 12.19
N GLU A 123 2.41 -2.24 12.29
CA GLU A 123 2.88 -3.02 11.14
C GLU A 123 1.73 -3.68 10.39
N SER A 124 0.73 -4.22 11.09
CA SER A 124 -0.43 -4.82 10.43
C SER A 124 -1.27 -3.77 9.72
N LEU A 125 -1.47 -2.60 10.33
CA LEU A 125 -2.17 -1.47 9.71
C LEU A 125 -1.42 -0.95 8.49
N LYS A 126 -0.09 -0.77 8.59
CA LYS A 126 0.75 -0.37 7.46
C LYS A 126 0.70 -1.37 6.32
N LYS A 127 0.74 -2.67 6.64
CA LYS A 127 0.64 -3.73 5.64
C LYS A 127 -0.71 -3.69 4.93
N LEU A 128 -1.81 -3.53 5.66
CA LEU A 128 -3.16 -3.40 5.09
C LEU A 128 -3.25 -2.17 4.17
N TYR A 129 -2.78 -1.02 4.65
CA TYR A 129 -2.77 0.22 3.87
C TYR A 129 -2.02 0.07 2.53
N LEU A 130 -0.85 -0.57 2.54
CA LEU A 130 -0.04 -0.79 1.33
C LEU A 130 -0.61 -1.86 0.37
N GLN A 131 -1.70 -2.54 0.73
CA GLN A 131 -2.47 -3.34 -0.22
C GLN A 131 -3.25 -2.47 -1.21
N TYR A 132 -3.56 -1.23 -0.81
CA TYR A 132 -4.36 -0.29 -1.61
C TYR A 132 -3.50 0.83 -2.19
N PHE A 133 -2.55 1.35 -1.42
CA PHE A 133 -1.74 2.49 -1.79
C PHE A 133 -0.29 2.10 -2.12
N ALA A 134 0.32 2.79 -3.09
CA ALA A 134 1.67 2.50 -3.56
C ALA A 134 2.75 2.88 -2.54
N TYR A 135 2.41 3.82 -1.65
CA TYR A 135 3.22 4.34 -0.56
C TYR A 135 2.29 5.01 0.44
N ASP A 136 2.83 5.48 1.57
CA ASP A 136 2.11 6.26 2.56
C ASP A 136 1.77 7.66 2.04
N LEU A 137 0.82 7.72 1.11
CA LEU A 137 0.31 8.92 0.40
C LEU A 137 -0.07 10.07 1.34
N HIS A 138 -0.32 9.70 2.56
CA HIS A 138 -1.14 10.36 3.53
C HIS A 138 -0.27 10.74 4.76
N GLY A 139 0.90 10.12 4.95
CA GLY A 139 1.77 10.41 6.09
C GLY A 139 1.24 9.84 7.41
N ILE A 140 0.54 8.70 7.35
CA ILE A 140 0.03 8.00 8.53
C ILE A 140 1.19 7.37 9.32
N PHE A 141 2.13 6.77 8.59
CA PHE A 141 3.18 5.89 9.07
C PHE A 141 4.59 6.47 8.87
N THR A 142 4.71 7.52 8.06
CA THR A 142 5.96 8.18 7.71
C THR A 142 5.79 9.69 7.85
N CYS A 143 6.81 10.36 8.39
CA CYS A 143 6.73 11.81 8.55
C CYS A 143 6.65 12.47 7.17
N PRO A 144 5.61 13.27 6.89
CA PRO A 144 5.43 13.83 5.55
C PRO A 144 6.33 15.05 5.29
N VAL A 145 6.94 15.64 6.32
CA VAL A 145 7.74 16.89 6.20
C VAL A 145 9.23 16.58 6.07
N GLU A 146 9.87 17.08 5.01
CA GLU A 146 11.33 17.06 4.85
C GLU A 146 11.96 18.29 5.55
N GLY A 147 12.96 18.08 6.42
CA GLY A 147 13.75 19.16 7.05
C GLY A 147 13.89 19.06 8.58
N GLU A 148 14.69 19.96 9.18
CA GLU A 148 14.78 20.11 10.64
C GLU A 148 13.52 20.82 11.17
N HIS A 149 12.49 20.05 11.48
CA HIS A 149 11.35 20.48 12.26
C HIS A 149 11.41 19.88 13.66
N ASP A 150 10.50 20.33 14.53
CA ASP A 150 10.37 19.82 15.89
C ASP A 150 10.01 18.32 15.83
N MET A 151 11.05 17.47 15.77
CA MET A 151 10.94 16.02 15.61
C MET A 151 10.09 15.39 16.70
N GLU A 152 9.98 16.04 17.87
CA GLU A 152 9.14 15.61 18.99
C GLU A 152 7.64 15.66 18.64
N LYS A 153 7.23 16.42 17.62
CA LYS A 153 5.83 16.57 17.20
C LYS A 153 5.45 15.80 15.94
N CYS A 154 6.37 15.05 15.32
CA CYS A 154 6.03 14.21 14.18
C CYS A 154 5.52 12.83 14.64
N PHE A 155 4.27 12.76 15.08
CA PHE A 155 3.57 11.52 15.43
C PHE A 155 2.27 11.36 14.61
N SER A 156 1.82 10.13 14.42
CA SER A 156 0.57 9.84 13.70
C SER A 156 -0.63 10.44 14.42
N THR A 157 -1.49 11.15 13.71
CA THR A 157 -2.80 11.61 14.23
C THR A 157 -3.91 10.59 13.99
N SER A 158 -3.62 9.50 13.28
CA SER A 158 -4.56 8.43 12.95
C SER A 158 -4.75 7.42 14.09
N PHE A 159 -3.71 7.20 14.89
CA PHE A 159 -3.76 6.28 16.02
C PHE A 159 -2.83 6.72 17.14
N LEU A 160 -3.24 6.35 18.34
CA LEU A 160 -2.54 6.53 19.61
C LEU A 160 -2.24 5.15 20.21
N THR A 161 -1.38 5.11 21.20
CA THR A 161 -1.03 3.87 21.89
C THR A 161 -1.06 4.04 23.40
N ASP A 162 -1.40 2.99 24.13
CA ASP A 162 -1.18 2.95 25.58
C ASP A 162 0.21 2.39 25.93
N SER A 163 0.51 2.35 27.23
CA SER A 163 1.80 1.85 27.73
C SER A 163 2.09 0.38 27.40
N GLU A 164 1.07 -0.40 27.02
CA GLU A 164 1.19 -1.81 26.63
C GLU A 164 1.33 -1.97 25.11
N GLY A 165 1.27 -0.88 24.35
CA GLY A 165 1.36 -0.90 22.89
C GLY A 165 0.03 -1.11 22.17
N ARG A 166 -1.09 -1.18 22.89
CA ARG A 166 -2.42 -1.35 22.25
C ARG A 166 -2.78 -0.08 21.50
N LEU A 167 -3.34 -0.23 20.29
CA LEU A 167 -3.71 0.90 19.45
C LEU A 167 -5.13 1.40 19.73
N TYR A 168 -5.28 2.71 19.64
CA TYR A 168 -6.52 3.44 19.83
C TYR A 168 -6.66 4.52 18.75
N SER A 169 -7.87 4.95 18.47
CA SER A 169 -8.14 6.10 17.58
C SER A 169 -9.11 7.06 18.25
N THR A 170 -8.80 8.34 18.19
CA THR A 170 -9.72 9.40 18.62
C THR A 170 -10.75 9.69 17.53
N PRO A 171 -11.91 10.25 17.88
CA PRO A 171 -12.72 10.96 16.92
C PRO A 171 -11.92 12.18 16.46
N ASN A 172 -11.22 12.06 15.34
CA ASN A 172 -10.88 13.28 14.62
C ASN A 172 -12.18 13.84 14.06
N ALA A 173 -12.20 15.16 13.86
CA ALA A 173 -13.21 15.75 13.00
C ALA A 173 -12.95 15.22 11.59
N TYR A 174 -13.47 14.02 11.30
CA TYR A 174 -13.93 13.73 9.96
C TYR A 174 -15.04 14.74 9.73
N GLU A 175 -14.64 15.93 9.28
CA GLU A 175 -15.51 16.69 8.42
C GLU A 175 -15.72 15.73 7.25
N ASP A 176 -16.88 15.10 7.28
CA ASP A 176 -17.48 14.55 6.08
C ASP A 176 -17.52 15.74 5.12
N THR A 177 -16.44 15.93 4.36
CA THR A 177 -16.42 16.72 3.14
C THR A 177 -17.26 15.91 2.19
N SER A 178 -18.54 15.82 2.54
CA SER A 178 -19.60 15.18 1.84
C SER A 178 -19.52 15.83 0.49
N PHE A 179 -19.02 15.06 -0.45
CA PHE A 179 -19.09 15.37 -1.85
C PHE A 179 -20.58 15.28 -2.18
N THR A 180 -21.36 16.26 -1.72
CA THR A 180 -22.78 16.45 -2.01
C THR A 180 -23.02 16.49 -3.53
N GLU A 181 -21.95 16.71 -4.28
CA GLU A 181 -21.83 16.71 -5.73
C GLU A 181 -21.57 15.32 -6.37
N LYS A 182 -21.30 14.25 -5.60
CA LYS A 182 -21.13 12.87 -6.12
C LYS A 182 -22.41 12.31 -6.74
N GLY A 183 -23.58 12.73 -6.25
CA GLY A 183 -24.86 12.12 -6.64
C GLY A 183 -25.10 10.80 -5.92
N SER A 184 -25.86 9.89 -6.53
CA SER A 184 -26.05 8.55 -5.97
C SER A 184 -24.75 7.75 -6.04
N GLU A 185 -24.50 6.85 -5.06
CA GLU A 185 -23.29 6.01 -5.11
C GLU A 185 -23.22 5.16 -6.38
N GLU A 186 -24.36 4.60 -6.82
CA GLU A 186 -24.40 3.73 -8.01
C GLU A 186 -24.01 4.50 -9.28
N ASP A 187 -24.56 5.71 -9.46
CA ASP A 187 -24.23 6.57 -10.60
C ASP A 187 -22.77 7.02 -10.54
N PHE A 188 -22.30 7.42 -9.36
CA PHE A 188 -20.93 7.87 -9.16
C PHE A 188 -19.91 6.80 -9.56
N TRP A 189 -20.07 5.57 -9.06
CA TRP A 189 -19.12 4.50 -9.33
C TRP A 189 -19.21 3.95 -10.76
N SER A 190 -20.41 3.96 -11.37
CA SER A 190 -20.59 3.55 -12.78
C SER A 190 -20.10 4.60 -13.78
N SER A 191 -19.89 5.84 -13.34
CA SER A 191 -19.33 6.92 -14.15
C SER A 191 -17.84 6.74 -14.49
N ALA A 192 -17.13 5.86 -13.78
CA ALA A 192 -15.69 5.68 -13.90
C ALA A 192 -15.23 5.51 -15.36
N ARG A 193 -14.19 6.25 -15.78
CA ARG A 193 -13.54 6.08 -17.09
C ARG A 193 -12.03 6.07 -16.95
N ILE A 194 -11.34 5.18 -17.67
CA ILE A 194 -9.89 5.27 -17.85
C ILE A 194 -9.62 6.43 -18.81
N THR A 195 -8.95 7.48 -18.34
CA THR A 195 -8.67 8.70 -19.14
C THR A 195 -7.22 8.77 -19.62
N GLU A 196 -6.29 8.16 -18.90
CA GLU A 196 -4.90 7.97 -19.34
C GLU A 196 -4.41 6.57 -19.00
N GLN A 197 -3.59 5.98 -19.87
CA GLN A 197 -3.01 4.68 -19.63
C GLN A 197 -1.62 4.54 -20.26
N THR A 198 -0.68 4.06 -19.47
CA THR A 198 0.68 3.66 -19.86
C THR A 198 0.98 2.28 -19.26
N GLU A 199 2.17 1.74 -19.51
CA GLU A 199 2.61 0.46 -18.94
C GLU A 199 2.60 0.45 -17.41
N ASN A 200 2.93 1.59 -16.77
CA ASN A 200 3.17 1.68 -15.32
C ASN A 200 2.25 2.67 -14.59
N ARG A 201 1.39 3.41 -15.31
CA ARG A 201 0.45 4.38 -14.75
C ARG A 201 -0.91 4.29 -15.45
N ILE A 202 -1.98 4.32 -14.66
CA ILE A 202 -3.36 4.48 -15.12
C ILE A 202 -3.96 5.68 -14.40
N GLN A 203 -4.69 6.52 -15.11
CA GLN A 203 -5.57 7.53 -14.52
C GLN A 203 -7.02 7.15 -14.79
N MET A 204 -7.81 7.07 -13.72
CA MET A 204 -9.25 6.90 -13.78
C MET A 204 -9.91 8.21 -13.36
N THR A 205 -10.99 8.58 -14.04
CA THR A 205 -11.81 9.74 -13.70
C THR A 205 -13.21 9.26 -13.29
N LEU A 206 -13.70 9.78 -12.18
CA LEU A 206 -15.06 9.59 -11.64
C LEU A 206 -15.81 10.92 -11.79
N TYR A 207 -17.05 10.88 -12.25
CA TYR A 207 -17.87 12.07 -12.50
C TYR A 207 -19.04 12.13 -11.53
N GLY A 208 -19.27 13.31 -10.97
CA GLY A 208 -20.42 13.62 -10.13
C GLY A 208 -21.65 14.04 -10.94
N VAL A 209 -22.60 14.70 -10.28
CA VAL A 209 -23.89 15.12 -10.87
C VAL A 209 -23.70 16.11 -12.02
N ASN A 210 -22.71 17.00 -11.93
CA ASN A 210 -22.32 17.91 -13.01
C ASN A 210 -20.90 17.57 -13.49
N PRO A 211 -20.73 16.72 -14.51
CA PRO A 211 -19.41 16.21 -14.93
C PRO A 211 -18.40 17.29 -15.36
N GLU A 212 -18.87 18.48 -15.77
CA GLU A 212 -17.99 19.59 -16.18
C GLU A 212 -17.36 20.32 -14.99
N GLU A 213 -18.00 20.27 -13.83
CA GLU A 213 -17.57 20.95 -12.60
C GLU A 213 -17.05 19.97 -11.55
N ASN A 214 -17.63 18.77 -11.52
CA ASN A 214 -17.51 17.80 -10.43
C ASN A 214 -16.96 16.50 -10.97
N PHE A 215 -15.63 16.39 -10.99
CA PHE A 215 -14.95 15.15 -11.31
C PHE A 215 -13.73 14.95 -10.41
N TRP A 216 -13.40 13.68 -10.17
CA TRP A 216 -12.27 13.28 -9.37
C TRP A 216 -11.37 12.35 -10.16
N THR A 217 -10.06 12.51 -9.98
CA THR A 217 -9.07 11.62 -10.55
C THR A 217 -8.54 10.67 -9.49
N VAL A 218 -8.29 9.44 -9.92
CA VAL A 218 -7.56 8.42 -9.16
C VAL A 218 -6.39 7.98 -10.03
N GLU A 219 -5.19 8.16 -9.52
CA GLU A 219 -3.98 7.69 -10.18
C GLU A 219 -3.55 6.35 -9.60
N PHE A 220 -3.25 5.40 -10.48
CA PHE A 220 -2.71 4.11 -10.14
C PHE A 220 -1.32 3.96 -10.71
N ARG A 221 -0.44 3.35 -9.92
CA ARG A 221 0.88 2.91 -10.33
C ARG A 221 0.97 1.39 -10.23
N LYS A 222 1.68 0.80 -11.18
CA LYS A 222 2.01 -0.62 -11.15
C LYS A 222 3.13 -0.88 -10.16
N THR A 223 2.92 -1.85 -9.28
CA THR A 223 3.90 -2.33 -8.30
C THR A 223 4.15 -3.82 -8.49
N VAL A 224 5.11 -4.39 -7.77
CA VAL A 224 5.36 -5.84 -7.78
C VAL A 224 4.15 -6.66 -7.32
N ASP A 225 3.27 -6.06 -6.51
CA ASP A 225 2.08 -6.70 -5.95
C ASP A 225 0.79 -6.29 -6.70
N GLY A 226 0.92 -5.71 -7.90
CA GLY A 226 -0.18 -5.26 -8.74
C GLY A 226 -0.39 -3.73 -8.73
N TRP A 227 -1.54 -3.30 -9.25
CA TRP A 227 -1.88 -1.87 -9.27
C TRP A 227 -2.20 -1.36 -7.87
N ARG A 228 -1.68 -0.16 -7.56
CA ARG A 228 -1.87 0.54 -6.29
C ARG A 228 -2.14 2.01 -6.54
N ILE A 229 -2.91 2.65 -5.67
CA ILE A 229 -3.23 4.07 -5.76
C ILE A 229 -1.98 4.89 -5.42
N SER A 230 -1.61 5.80 -6.31
CA SER A 230 -0.49 6.74 -6.12
C SER A 230 -0.93 8.19 -5.94
N GLY A 231 -2.23 8.49 -6.06
CA GLY A 231 -2.75 9.84 -5.82
C GLY A 231 -3.99 10.14 -6.66
N GLY A 232 -4.10 11.40 -7.08
CA GLY A 232 -5.28 11.96 -7.76
C GLY A 232 -6.07 12.88 -6.84
N THR A 233 -7.07 13.57 -7.38
CA THR A 233 -7.90 14.49 -6.58
C THR A 233 -8.86 13.78 -5.62
N TYR A 234 -9.13 12.48 -5.84
CA TYR A 234 -9.93 11.67 -4.92
C TYR A 234 -9.15 11.27 -3.66
N PHE A 235 -7.85 11.00 -3.82
CA PHE A 235 -6.92 10.68 -2.73
C PHE A 235 -5.78 11.70 -2.75
N PRO A 236 -6.02 12.92 -2.25
CA PRO A 236 -5.01 13.97 -2.29
C PRO A 236 -3.84 13.61 -1.37
N PRO A 237 -2.58 13.69 -1.85
CA PRO A 237 -1.43 13.43 -1.01
C PRO A 237 -1.28 14.47 0.09
N ALA A 238 -0.85 14.05 1.29
CA ALA A 238 -0.53 14.96 2.38
C ALA A 238 0.67 15.86 2.06
N VAL A 239 1.64 15.30 1.32
CA VAL A 239 2.78 16.01 0.74
C VAL A 239 3.03 15.45 -0.65
N ILE A 240 3.33 16.32 -1.62
CA ILE A 240 3.62 15.92 -3.01
C ILE A 240 4.74 14.86 -2.97
N PRO A 241 4.43 13.59 -3.24
CA PRO A 241 5.42 12.54 -3.10
C PRO A 241 6.49 12.77 -4.16
N THR A 242 7.76 12.82 -3.77
CA THR A 242 8.80 12.37 -4.69
C THR A 242 8.59 10.87 -4.82
N PRO A 243 8.21 10.35 -5.99
CA PRO A 243 8.00 8.92 -6.10
C PRO A 243 9.32 8.23 -5.75
N PRO A 244 9.33 7.16 -4.94
CA PRO A 244 10.53 6.34 -4.82
C PRO A 244 10.93 5.96 -6.24
N GLU A 245 12.21 6.16 -6.57
CA GLU A 245 12.77 5.70 -7.85
C GLU A 245 12.30 4.27 -8.02
N THR A 246 11.40 4.07 -8.97
CA THR A 246 10.86 2.74 -9.29
C THR A 246 12.06 1.84 -9.43
N GLY A 247 12.05 0.73 -8.69
CA GLY A 247 13.04 -0.33 -8.75
C GLY A 247 13.22 -0.77 -10.20
N ASP A 248 14.11 -0.07 -10.87
CA ASP A 248 14.64 -0.43 -12.16
C ASP A 248 15.41 -1.71 -11.84
N ASN A 249 14.84 -2.87 -12.18
CA ASN A 249 15.48 -4.17 -11.92
C ASN A 249 16.76 -4.36 -12.76
N THR A 250 17.16 -3.33 -13.49
CA THR A 250 18.38 -3.21 -14.30
C THR A 250 19.64 -3.64 -13.53
N PRO A 251 19.89 -3.26 -12.25
CA PRO A 251 21.06 -3.74 -11.50
C PRO A 251 20.97 -5.23 -11.17
N ILE A 252 19.79 -5.75 -10.83
CA ILE A 252 19.61 -7.16 -10.45
C ILE A 252 19.80 -8.07 -11.67
N PHE A 253 19.24 -7.71 -12.83
CA PHE A 253 19.45 -8.43 -14.08
C PHE A 253 20.90 -8.34 -14.56
N LEU A 254 21.56 -7.17 -14.45
CA LEU A 254 22.98 -7.05 -14.76
C LEU A 254 23.86 -7.90 -13.82
N THR A 255 23.52 -7.98 -12.53
CA THR A 255 24.30 -8.75 -11.55
C THR A 255 24.14 -10.27 -11.76
N LEU A 256 22.93 -10.75 -12.05
CA LEU A 256 22.69 -12.15 -12.42
C LEU A 256 23.35 -12.53 -13.75
N THR A 257 23.35 -11.62 -14.74
CA THR A 257 24.04 -11.84 -16.02
C THR A 257 25.57 -11.83 -15.83
N ALA A 258 26.10 -10.93 -15.00
CA ALA A 258 27.53 -10.88 -14.69
C ALA A 258 27.99 -12.13 -13.91
N LEU A 259 27.22 -12.60 -12.92
CA LEU A 259 27.54 -13.82 -12.16
C LEU A 259 27.48 -15.09 -13.03
N SER A 260 26.53 -15.17 -13.97
CA SER A 260 26.44 -16.31 -14.91
C SER A 260 27.59 -16.30 -15.92
N VAL A 261 27.98 -15.14 -16.46
CA VAL A 261 29.14 -15.02 -17.35
C VAL A 261 30.46 -15.32 -16.60
N LEU A 262 30.64 -14.79 -15.39
CA LEU A 262 31.82 -15.09 -14.55
C LEU A 262 31.88 -16.57 -14.14
N GLY A 263 30.74 -17.18 -13.81
CA GLY A 263 30.63 -18.61 -13.53
C GLY A 263 31.03 -19.48 -14.71
N ILE A 264 30.59 -19.13 -15.93
CA ILE A 264 30.96 -19.82 -17.16
C ILE A 264 32.45 -19.61 -17.50
N CYS A 265 32.99 -18.40 -17.31
CA CYS A 265 34.41 -18.11 -17.51
C CYS A 265 35.29 -18.86 -16.51
N ALA A 266 34.90 -18.95 -15.23
CA ALA A 266 35.62 -19.71 -14.22
C ALA A 266 35.65 -21.23 -14.54
N LEU A 267 34.53 -21.76 -15.07
CA LEU A 267 34.47 -23.14 -15.55
C LEU A 267 35.38 -23.38 -16.77
N ALA A 268 35.45 -22.42 -17.71
CA ALA A 268 36.31 -22.51 -18.88
C ALA A 268 37.81 -22.49 -18.51
N VAL A 269 38.21 -21.64 -17.55
CA VAL A 269 39.61 -21.52 -17.09
C VAL A 269 40.06 -22.76 -16.31
N THR A 270 39.18 -23.36 -15.50
CA THR A 270 39.47 -24.58 -14.75
C THR A 270 39.59 -25.81 -15.66
N VAL A 271 38.79 -25.89 -16.72
CA VAL A 271 38.90 -26.96 -17.74
C VAL A 271 40.16 -26.78 -18.61
N GLY A 272 40.57 -25.54 -18.92
CA GLY A 272 41.80 -25.24 -19.65
C GLY A 272 43.08 -25.64 -18.90
N LYS A 273 43.15 -25.38 -17.59
CA LYS A 273 44.30 -25.80 -16.76
C LYS A 273 44.44 -27.32 -16.62
N ARG A 274 43.33 -28.08 -16.62
CA ARG A 274 43.37 -29.55 -16.56
C ARG A 274 43.87 -30.21 -17.84
N LYS A 275 43.69 -29.58 -19.02
CA LYS A 275 44.21 -30.09 -20.31
C LYS A 275 45.72 -29.89 -20.50
N ARG A 276 46.33 -28.91 -19.83
CA ARG A 276 47.78 -28.64 -19.92
C ARG A 276 48.65 -29.49 -18.98
N ARG A 277 48.06 -30.35 -18.15
CA ARG A 277 48.75 -31.26 -17.21
C ARG A 277 48.60 -32.75 -17.55
N ARG A 278 48.38 -33.07 -18.83
CA ARG A 278 48.50 -34.44 -19.35
C ARG A 278 49.25 -34.43 -20.66
#